data_AF-A0A949RM80-F1
#
_entry.id   AF-A0A949RM80-F1
#
_cell.length_a   1.000
_cell.length_b   1.000
_cell.length_c   1.000
_cell.angle_alpha   90.00
_cell.angle_beta   90.00
_cell.angle_gamma   90.00
#
_symmetry.space_group_name_H-M   'P 1'
#
loop_
_entity.id
_entity.type
_entity.pdbx_description
1 polymer ?
#
loop_
_entity_poly.entity_id
_entity_poly.type
_entity_poly.pdbx_seq_one_letter_code
_entity_poly.pdbx_strand_id
1 'polypeptide(L)'
;MFEIPSAVDWHYNRRKMKFIESIPQKDLNRFCQRWQIREFALFGSALRADFKPESDVDVLLSFKETANWGLFDHVQMRLDLEALFKRKVDLITRRALEQTQNELLRERILRTAKVIFSDNEAAYAEG
;
A
#
# COMPACT_ATOMS: atom_id res chain seq x y z
N MET A 1 -17.59 2.29 32.48
CA MET A 1 -16.60 1.23 32.73
C MET A 1 -15.73 1.17 31.49
N PHE A 2 -14.57 1.81 31.51
CA PHE A 2 -13.65 1.82 30.37
C PHE A 2 -12.72 0.61 30.50
N GLU A 3 -12.84 -0.36 29.61
CA GLU A 3 -11.88 -1.46 29.52
C GLU A 3 -10.50 -0.88 29.21
N ILE A 4 -9.56 -1.09 30.14
CA ILE A 4 -8.18 -0.64 29.99
C ILE A 4 -7.50 -1.70 29.11
N PRO A 5 -6.99 -1.35 27.90
CA PRO A 5 -6.30 -2.32 27.05
C PRO A 5 -5.07 -2.86 27.77
N SER A 6 -4.81 -4.16 27.61
CA SER A 6 -3.70 -4.82 28.31
C SER A 6 -2.34 -4.24 27.88
N ALA A 7 -1.31 -4.35 28.72
CA ALA A 7 0.03 -3.87 28.40
C ALA A 7 0.62 -4.49 27.11
N VAL A 8 0.14 -5.69 26.73
CA VAL A 8 0.45 -6.34 25.45
C VAL A 8 -0.27 -5.66 24.28
N ASP A 9 -1.53 -5.23 24.42
CA ASP A 9 -2.24 -4.43 23.40
C ASP A 9 -1.54 -3.10 23.12
N TRP A 10 -0.97 -2.47 24.16
CA TRP A 10 -0.26 -1.19 24.02
C TRP A 10 1.05 -1.34 23.21
N HIS A 11 1.82 -2.42 23.42
CA HIS A 11 3.03 -2.69 22.64
C HIS A 11 2.72 -3.23 21.23
N TYR A 12 1.62 -3.96 21.09
CA TYR A 12 1.13 -4.55 19.85
C TYR A 12 0.65 -3.47 18.85
N ASN A 13 -0.09 -2.46 19.32
CA ASN A 13 -0.57 -1.37 18.45
C ASN A 13 0.54 -0.37 18.07
N ARG A 14 1.59 -0.25 18.90
CA ARG A 14 2.72 0.67 18.69
C ARG A 14 3.70 0.22 17.59
N ARG A 15 3.66 -1.03 17.12
CA ARG A 15 4.49 -1.52 15.98
C ARG A 15 3.75 -1.50 14.64
N LYS A 16 2.42 -1.73 14.64
CA LYS A 16 1.55 -1.68 13.45
C LYS A 16 1.59 -0.33 12.72
N MET A 17 1.62 0.76 13.48
CA MET A 17 1.62 2.12 12.90
C MET A 17 3.02 2.58 12.47
N LYS A 18 4.09 1.95 12.97
CA LYS A 18 5.47 2.40 12.71
C LYS A 18 5.89 2.29 11.25
N PHE A 19 5.51 1.23 10.53
CA PHE A 19 5.96 1.10 9.13
C PHE A 19 5.28 2.15 8.25
N ILE A 20 3.96 2.26 8.30
CA ILE A 20 3.21 3.24 7.49
C ILE A 20 3.66 4.67 7.82
N GLU A 21 3.82 5.00 9.11
CA GLU A 21 4.32 6.30 9.55
C GLU A 21 5.78 6.57 9.16
N SER A 22 6.58 5.51 8.93
CA SER A 22 7.98 5.67 8.49
C SER A 22 8.14 5.96 7.00
N ILE A 23 7.07 5.81 6.20
CA ILE A 23 7.12 6.06 4.76
C ILE A 23 7.24 7.58 4.54
N PRO A 24 8.29 8.06 3.86
CA PRO A 24 8.43 9.48 3.58
C PRO A 24 7.32 9.95 2.63
N GLN A 25 6.34 10.72 3.15
CA GLN A 25 5.17 11.13 2.38
C GLN A 25 5.53 11.90 1.11
N LYS A 26 6.61 12.70 1.15
CA LYS A 26 7.11 13.44 -0.01
C LYS A 26 7.57 12.52 -1.15
N ASP A 27 8.28 11.46 -0.81
CA ASP A 27 8.80 10.50 -1.79
C ASP A 27 7.67 9.59 -2.30
N LEU A 28 6.74 9.19 -1.42
CA LEU A 28 5.52 8.48 -1.79
C LEU A 28 4.68 9.31 -2.77
N ASN A 29 4.43 10.59 -2.49
CA ASN A 29 3.67 11.48 -3.37
C ASN A 29 4.36 11.64 -4.73
N ARG A 30 5.69 11.80 -4.75
CA ARG A 30 6.46 11.90 -5.99
C ARG A 30 6.36 10.61 -6.81
N PHE A 31 6.46 9.45 -6.16
CA PHE A 31 6.27 8.16 -6.79
C PHE A 31 4.86 8.06 -7.40
N CYS A 32 3.82 8.36 -6.62
CA CYS A 32 2.43 8.28 -7.06
C CYS A 32 2.15 9.22 -8.25
N GLN A 33 2.67 10.44 -8.22
CA GLN A 33 2.53 11.39 -9.33
C GLN A 33 3.25 10.91 -10.59
N ARG A 34 4.50 10.45 -10.47
CA ARG A 34 5.29 9.94 -11.60
C ARG A 34 4.60 8.79 -12.31
N TRP A 35 4.09 7.84 -11.55
CA TRP A 35 3.48 6.62 -12.08
C TRP A 35 1.97 6.75 -12.32
N GLN A 36 1.42 7.95 -12.20
CA GLN A 36 -0.01 8.23 -12.38
C GLN A 36 -0.89 7.29 -11.55
N ILE A 37 -0.50 7.07 -10.29
CA ILE A 37 -1.24 6.26 -9.33
C ILE A 37 -2.48 7.02 -8.90
N ARG A 38 -3.64 6.37 -9.01
CA ARG A 38 -4.92 6.85 -8.48
C ARG A 38 -5.10 6.42 -7.02
N GLU A 39 -4.75 5.19 -6.69
CA GLU A 39 -4.83 4.67 -5.32
C GLU A 39 -3.62 3.78 -5.05
N PHE A 40 -2.97 4.03 -3.91
CA PHE A 40 -1.93 3.17 -3.36
C PHE A 40 -2.45 2.60 -2.05
N ALA A 41 -2.55 1.28 -1.98
CA ALA A 41 -2.86 0.57 -0.75
C ALA A 41 -1.76 -0.41 -0.37
N LEU A 42 -1.57 -0.59 0.93
CA LEU A 42 -0.80 -1.71 1.48
C LEU A 42 -1.76 -2.83 1.83
N PHE A 43 -1.34 -4.07 1.72
CA PHE A 43 -2.11 -5.22 2.23
C PHE A 43 -1.18 -6.24 2.88
N GLY A 44 -1.74 -7.39 3.25
CA GLY A 44 -0.93 -8.54 3.65
C GLY A 44 -0.09 -8.28 4.89
N SER A 45 1.18 -8.70 4.83
CA SER A 45 2.07 -8.74 6.00
C SER A 45 2.45 -7.35 6.50
N ALA A 46 2.49 -6.35 5.61
CA ALA A 46 2.80 -4.96 5.93
C ALA A 46 1.80 -4.32 6.92
N LEU A 47 0.61 -4.90 7.07
CA LEU A 47 -0.43 -4.43 7.98
C LEU A 47 -0.51 -5.22 9.30
N ARG A 48 0.29 -6.29 9.44
CA ARG A 48 0.27 -7.16 10.62
C ARG A 48 1.27 -6.69 11.68
N ALA A 49 0.99 -7.01 12.94
CA ALA A 49 1.83 -6.59 14.07
C ALA A 49 3.17 -7.34 14.15
N ASP A 50 3.28 -8.48 13.46
CA ASP A 50 4.46 -9.31 13.35
C ASP A 50 5.30 -9.00 12.10
N PHE A 51 5.08 -7.83 11.47
CA PHE A 51 5.89 -7.36 10.36
C PHE A 51 7.36 -7.24 10.78
N LYS A 52 8.22 -8.07 10.16
CA LYS A 52 9.65 -8.12 10.46
C LYS A 52 10.43 -7.16 9.56
N PRO A 53 11.71 -6.89 9.80
CA PRO A 53 12.58 -6.13 8.89
C PRO A 53 12.92 -6.83 7.57
N GLU A 54 12.71 -8.15 7.46
CA GLU A 54 13.06 -8.95 6.27
C GLU A 54 11.86 -9.32 5.39
N SER A 55 10.62 -9.17 5.89
CA SER A 55 9.38 -9.34 5.12
C SER A 55 9.32 -8.51 3.83
N ASP A 56 8.61 -9.01 2.83
CA ASP A 56 8.30 -8.23 1.63
C ASP A 56 7.19 -7.21 1.93
N VAL A 57 7.11 -6.13 1.16
CA VAL A 57 6.02 -5.14 1.26
C VAL A 57 5.00 -5.42 0.16
N ASP A 58 3.80 -5.84 0.56
CA ASP A 58 2.70 -6.12 -0.36
C ASP A 58 1.93 -4.82 -0.70
N VAL A 59 1.91 -4.44 -1.98
CA VAL A 59 1.27 -3.20 -2.46
C VAL A 59 0.20 -3.48 -3.51
N LEU A 60 -0.94 -2.80 -3.38
CA LEU A 60 -2.02 -2.81 -4.35
C LEU A 60 -2.12 -1.42 -4.98
N LEU A 61 -1.92 -1.34 -6.30
CA LEU A 61 -1.94 -0.09 -7.04
C LEU A 61 -3.13 -0.03 -8.00
N SER A 62 -3.79 1.12 -8.05
CA SER A 62 -4.66 1.48 -9.17
C SER A 62 -4.10 2.70 -9.89
N PHE A 63 -4.24 2.73 -11.21
CA PHE A 63 -3.73 3.80 -12.05
C PHE A 63 -4.85 4.71 -12.52
N LYS A 64 -4.49 5.93 -12.91
CA LYS A 64 -5.38 6.81 -13.67
C LYS A 64 -5.72 6.17 -15.02
N GLU A 65 -6.87 6.50 -15.58
CA GLU A 65 -7.32 5.99 -16.88
C GLU A 65 -6.39 6.38 -18.04
N THR A 66 -5.67 7.50 -17.89
CA THR A 66 -4.68 7.99 -18.86
C THR A 66 -3.34 7.26 -18.79
N ALA A 67 -3.11 6.45 -17.76
CA ALA A 67 -1.86 5.73 -17.59
C ALA A 67 -1.79 4.52 -18.52
N ASN A 68 -0.72 4.42 -19.29
CA ASN A 68 -0.47 3.31 -20.19
C ASN A 68 0.94 2.75 -19.97
N TRP A 69 1.05 1.79 -19.04
CA TRP A 69 2.32 1.20 -18.63
C TRP A 69 2.53 -0.17 -19.26
N GLY A 70 3.72 -0.38 -19.84
CA GLY A 70 4.15 -1.65 -20.38
C GLY A 70 4.85 -2.53 -19.34
N LEU A 71 5.34 -3.70 -19.79
CA LEU A 71 6.04 -4.65 -18.92
C LEU A 71 7.31 -4.05 -18.30
N PHE A 72 8.11 -3.32 -19.07
CA PHE A 72 9.33 -2.68 -18.57
C PHE A 72 9.04 -1.60 -17.53
N ASP A 73 7.94 -0.85 -17.72
CA ASP A 73 7.48 0.14 -16.75
C ASP A 73 7.09 -0.52 -15.42
N HIS A 74 6.39 -1.65 -15.48
CA HIS A 74 6.08 -2.44 -14.28
C HIS A 74 7.33 -2.92 -13.54
N VAL A 75 8.36 -3.38 -14.26
CA VAL A 75 9.63 -3.77 -13.66
C VAL A 75 10.31 -2.58 -12.99
N GLN A 76 10.39 -1.43 -13.68
CA GLN A 76 10.99 -0.22 -13.13
C GLN A 76 10.22 0.31 -11.93
N MET A 77 8.89 0.28 -11.98
CA MET A 77 8.02 0.70 -10.89
C MET A 77 8.24 -0.13 -9.63
N ARG A 78 8.39 -1.46 -9.77
CA ARG A 78 8.77 -2.33 -8.66
C ARG A 78 10.15 -1.95 -8.09
N LEU A 79 11.15 -1.73 -8.95
CA LEU A 79 12.49 -1.31 -8.50
C LEU A 79 12.47 0.04 -7.76
N ASP A 80 11.68 0.99 -8.24
CA ASP A 80 11.50 2.30 -7.59
C ASP A 80 10.85 2.14 -6.20
N LEU A 81 9.87 1.25 -6.05
CA LEU A 81 9.28 0.93 -4.76
C LEU A 81 10.26 0.22 -3.82
N GLU A 82 11.04 -0.72 -4.34
CA GLU A 82 12.08 -1.39 -3.55
C GLU A 82 13.13 -0.39 -3.06
N ALA A 83 13.49 0.59 -3.90
CA ALA A 83 14.38 1.68 -3.51
C ALA A 83 13.76 2.61 -2.46
N LEU A 84 12.44 2.85 -2.52
CA LEU A 84 11.69 3.65 -1.55
C LEU A 84 11.60 2.95 -0.19
N PHE A 85 11.22 1.67 -0.18
CA PHE A 85 11.04 0.90 1.06
C PHE A 85 12.32 0.23 1.59
N LYS A 86 13.40 0.23 0.79
CA LYS A 86 14.69 -0.45 1.06
C LYS A 86 14.54 -1.97 1.25
N ARG A 87 13.51 -2.55 0.65
CA ARG A 87 13.07 -3.92 0.86
C ARG A 87 12.38 -4.43 -0.40
N LYS A 88 12.24 -5.73 -0.53
CA LYS A 88 11.49 -6.35 -1.63
C LYS A 88 10.02 -5.95 -1.58
N VAL A 89 9.42 -5.83 -2.76
CA VAL A 89 8.03 -5.40 -2.93
C VAL A 89 7.30 -6.39 -3.81
N ASP A 90 6.17 -6.89 -3.32
CA ASP A 90 5.20 -7.60 -4.14
C ASP A 90 4.15 -6.61 -4.64
N LEU A 91 4.15 -6.37 -5.96
CA LEU A 91 3.29 -5.38 -6.61
C LEU A 91 2.15 -6.09 -7.32
N ILE A 92 0.93 -5.82 -6.85
CA ILE A 92 -0.29 -6.23 -7.52
C ILE A 92 -1.02 -4.99 -8.04
N THR A 93 -1.50 -5.05 -9.28
CA THR A 93 -2.39 -4.01 -9.81
C THR A 93 -3.83 -4.40 -9.55
N ARG A 94 -4.69 -3.43 -9.25
CA ARG A 94 -6.13 -3.67 -9.04
C ARG A 94 -6.76 -4.34 -10.27
N ARG A 95 -6.36 -3.93 -11.48
CA ARG A 95 -6.81 -4.57 -12.73
C ARG A 95 -6.45 -6.06 -12.78
N ALA A 96 -5.20 -6.42 -12.47
CA ALA A 96 -4.78 -7.83 -12.46
C ALA A 96 -5.50 -8.63 -11.37
N LEU A 97 -5.72 -8.02 -10.20
CA LEU A 97 -6.46 -8.64 -9.10
C LEU A 97 -7.94 -8.87 -9.44
N GLU A 98 -8.57 -7.95 -10.17
CA GLU A 98 -9.97 -8.09 -10.60
C GLU A 98 -10.14 -9.17 -11.68
N GLN A 99 -9.12 -9.36 -12.51
CA GLN A 99 -9.08 -10.37 -13.58
C GLN A 99 -8.70 -11.78 -13.11
N THR A 100 -8.29 -11.95 -11.85
CA THR A 100 -7.92 -13.27 -11.31
C THR A 100 -9.13 -14.18 -11.17
N GLN A 101 -8.94 -15.48 -11.42
CA GLN A 101 -9.96 -16.50 -11.16
C GLN A 101 -10.08 -16.84 -9.67
N ASN A 102 -9.12 -16.42 -8.85
CA ASN A 102 -9.13 -16.69 -7.41
C ASN A 102 -9.94 -15.63 -6.65
N GLU A 103 -11.25 -15.83 -6.59
CA GLU A 103 -12.18 -14.88 -5.97
C GLU A 103 -11.91 -14.67 -4.47
N LEU A 104 -11.58 -15.74 -3.75
CA LEU A 104 -11.25 -15.67 -2.33
C LEU A 104 -10.01 -14.80 -2.07
N LEU A 105 -8.99 -14.91 -2.93
CA LEU A 105 -7.81 -14.05 -2.85
C LEU A 105 -8.16 -12.59 -3.11
N ARG A 106 -8.92 -12.33 -4.19
CA ARG A 106 -9.39 -10.99 -4.56
C ARG A 106 -10.15 -10.34 -3.41
N GLU A 107 -11.16 -11.00 -2.87
CA GLU A 107 -11.96 -10.49 -1.76
C GLU A 107 -11.13 -10.25 -0.50
N ARG A 108 -10.24 -11.20 -0.16
CA ARG A 108 -9.36 -11.07 0.99
C ARG A 108 -8.47 -9.83 0.88
N ILE A 109 -7.83 -9.62 -0.27
CA ILE A 109 -6.97 -8.45 -0.49
C ILE A 109 -7.80 -7.19 -0.43
N LEU A 110 -8.90 -7.09 -1.19
CA LEU A 110 -9.74 -5.89 -1.25
C LEU A 110 -10.32 -5.51 0.12
N ARG A 111 -10.70 -6.49 0.95
CA ARG A 111 -11.24 -6.25 2.30
C ARG A 111 -10.18 -5.80 3.31
N THR A 112 -8.94 -6.23 3.14
CA THR A 112 -7.86 -5.98 4.12
C THR A 112 -6.90 -4.87 3.70
N ALA A 113 -6.93 -4.46 2.43
CA ALA A 113 -6.11 -3.40 1.91
C ALA A 113 -6.38 -2.07 2.63
N LYS A 114 -5.31 -1.38 3.00
CA LYS A 114 -5.35 -0.06 3.61
C LYS A 114 -4.76 0.95 2.65
N VAL A 115 -5.60 1.86 2.19
CA VAL A 115 -5.19 2.98 1.34
C VAL A 115 -4.28 3.92 2.13
N ILE A 116 -3.12 4.23 1.56
CA ILE A 116 -2.13 5.17 2.12
C ILE A 116 -1.94 6.41 1.22
N PHE A 117 -2.41 6.34 -0.03
CA PHE A 117 -2.49 7.48 -0.94
C PHE A 117 -3.71 7.31 -1.84
N SER A 118 -4.44 8.39 -2.07
CA SER A 118 -5.54 8.45 -3.03
C SER A 118 -5.53 9.81 -3.71
N ASP A 119 -5.54 9.79 -5.04
CA ASP A 119 -5.71 10.97 -5.88
C ASP A 119 -7.21 11.24 -6.08
N ASN A 120 -7.89 11.59 -4.99
CA ASN A 120 -9.23 12.13 -5.06
C ASN A 120 -9.13 13.65 -5.20
N GLU A 121 -9.50 14.17 -6.39
CA GLU A 121 -9.67 15.61 -6.65
C GLU A 121 -10.62 16.29 -5.63
N ALA A 122 -11.45 15.53 -4.91
CA ALA A 122 -12.39 16.03 -3.91
C ALA A 122 -11.73 16.54 -2.60
N ALA A 123 -10.42 16.33 -2.38
CA ALA A 123 -9.75 16.82 -1.17
C ALA A 123 -9.26 18.29 -1.26
N TYR A 124 -9.40 18.95 -2.42
CA TYR A 124 -8.96 20.33 -2.66
C TYR A 124 -10.08 21.27 -3.13
N ALA A 125 -11.35 20.88 -3.04
CA ALA A 125 -12.50 21.67 -3.49
C ALA A 125 -13.26 22.40 -2.37
N GLU A 126 -12.68 22.53 -1.18
CA GLU A 126 -13.15 23.46 -0.15
C GLU A 126 -12.02 24.43 0.20
N GLY A 127 -11.92 25.48 -0.62
CA GLY A 127 -11.18 26.71 -0.37
C GLY A 127 -12.10 27.90 -0.64
#